data_AF-A0A0Q5ZSQ4-F1
#
_entry.id   AF-A0A0Q5ZSQ4-F1
#
_cell.length_a   1.000
_cell.length_b   1.000
_cell.length_c   1.000
_cell.angle_alpha   90.00
_cell.angle_beta   90.00
_cell.angle_gamma   90.00
#
_symmetry.space_group_name_H-M   'P 1'
#
loop_
_entity.id
_entity.type
_entity.pdbx_description
1 polymer ?
#
loop_
_entity_poly.entity_id
_entity_poly.type
_entity_poly.pdbx_seq_one_letter_code
_entity_poly.pdbx_strand_id
1 'polypeptide(L)'
;MKKQKPSYLHFNSKEYAWKPDTDYRKHPELYKVGKGEQGVLICEPYKSEIGKFWRFKNSEIARESSEKIFSLFLDYIKQNEFVGADISRKYLQMGFTRARRYFNYRGGKKYDQKNNYEPMEWGTGDPEKEKSAAVFYKKWKEAEEHPSYSKMKQDWKAKLG
;
A
#
# COMPACT_ATOMS: atom_id res chain seq x y z
N MET A 1 -16.66 -20.13 -18.29
CA MET A 1 -16.14 -19.04 -17.43
C MET A 1 -14.79 -18.59 -17.98
N LYS A 2 -14.58 -17.30 -18.27
CA LYS A 2 -13.26 -16.81 -18.73
C LYS A 2 -12.23 -17.03 -17.60
N LYS A 3 -11.14 -17.74 -17.87
CA LYS A 3 -10.02 -17.89 -16.93
C LYS A 3 -9.48 -16.49 -16.60
N GLN A 4 -9.57 -16.07 -15.33
CA GLN A 4 -9.05 -14.77 -14.91
C GLN A 4 -7.52 -14.80 -14.89
N LYS A 5 -6.89 -14.11 -15.85
CA LYS A 5 -5.45 -13.88 -15.88
C LYS A 5 -5.06 -12.69 -14.99
N PRO A 6 -3.80 -12.61 -14.51
CA PRO A 6 -3.34 -11.47 -13.73
C PRO A 6 -3.41 -10.16 -14.53
N SER A 7 -3.94 -9.10 -13.90
CA SER A 7 -4.10 -7.79 -14.54
C SER A 7 -2.78 -7.13 -14.93
N TYR A 8 -1.67 -7.48 -14.29
CA TYR A 8 -0.35 -6.90 -14.57
C TYR A 8 0.23 -7.35 -15.93
N LEU A 9 -0.32 -8.40 -16.56
CA LEU A 9 0.14 -8.85 -17.88
C LEU A 9 -0.11 -7.82 -18.99
N HIS A 10 -1.03 -6.90 -18.77
CA HIS A 10 -1.39 -5.83 -19.72
C HIS A 10 -1.13 -4.45 -19.13
N PHE A 11 -0.19 -4.33 -18.19
CA PHE A 11 0.13 -3.06 -17.55
C PHE A 11 0.81 -2.09 -18.54
N ASN A 12 0.16 -0.95 -18.79
CA ASN A 12 0.73 0.12 -19.59
C ASN A 12 1.48 1.12 -18.68
N SER A 13 2.80 1.03 -18.65
CA SER A 13 3.65 1.91 -17.84
C SER A 13 3.68 3.36 -18.36
N LYS A 14 3.45 3.58 -19.66
CA LYS A 14 3.48 4.93 -20.26
C LYS A 14 2.35 5.78 -19.73
N GLU A 15 1.15 5.21 -19.65
CA GLU A 15 -0.08 5.87 -19.15
C GLU A 15 -0.18 5.90 -17.62
N TYR A 16 0.74 5.23 -16.90
CA TYR A 16 0.71 5.23 -15.44
C TYR A 16 1.06 6.60 -14.86
N ALA A 17 0.22 7.11 -13.96
CA ALA A 17 0.32 8.47 -13.44
C ALA A 17 1.57 8.75 -12.60
N TRP A 18 2.11 7.74 -11.92
CA TRP A 18 3.28 7.91 -11.05
C TRP A 18 4.56 7.45 -11.75
N LYS A 19 5.65 8.22 -11.58
CA LYS A 19 6.94 8.01 -12.26
C LYS A 19 8.06 7.88 -11.22
N PRO A 20 8.96 6.89 -11.36
CA PRO A 20 9.98 6.58 -10.33
C PRO A 20 11.13 7.58 -10.28
N ASP A 21 11.33 8.39 -11.32
CA ASP A 21 12.36 9.43 -11.48
C ASP A 21 11.90 10.81 -10.98
N THR A 22 10.69 10.90 -10.42
CA THR A 22 10.14 12.13 -9.84
C THR A 22 10.36 12.19 -8.33
N ASP A 23 10.89 13.31 -7.84
CA ASP A 23 10.90 13.65 -6.42
C ASP A 23 9.55 14.27 -6.02
N TYR A 24 8.67 13.47 -5.43
CA TYR A 24 7.33 13.90 -5.03
C TYR A 24 7.30 14.75 -3.76
N ARG A 25 8.43 14.95 -3.08
CA ARG A 25 8.54 15.95 -2.02
C ARG A 25 8.78 17.32 -2.62
N LYS A 26 9.64 17.42 -3.64
CA LYS A 26 9.91 18.68 -4.36
C LYS A 26 8.82 19.06 -5.35
N HIS A 27 8.18 18.07 -5.97
CA HIS A 27 7.11 18.24 -6.95
C HIS A 27 5.83 17.53 -6.49
N PRO A 28 5.26 17.93 -5.35
CA PRO A 28 4.11 17.25 -4.79
C PRO A 28 2.89 17.36 -5.73
N GLU A 29 2.76 18.42 -6.53
CA GLU A 29 1.70 18.62 -7.55
C GLU A 29 1.61 17.53 -8.62
N LEU A 30 2.71 16.80 -8.87
CA LEU A 30 2.71 15.67 -9.81
C LEU A 30 2.05 14.41 -9.21
N TYR A 31 1.74 14.43 -7.91
CA TYR A 31 1.09 13.32 -7.22
C TYR A 31 -0.42 13.27 -7.48
N LYS A 32 -0.89 12.12 -7.99
CA LYS A 32 -2.33 11.82 -8.10
C LYS A 32 -2.80 10.90 -6.98
N VAL A 33 -4.03 11.11 -6.49
CA VAL A 33 -4.67 10.21 -5.52
C VAL A 33 -5.29 9.01 -6.25
N GLY A 34 -4.54 7.91 -6.28
CA GLY A 34 -4.95 6.66 -6.93
C GLY A 34 -5.98 5.83 -6.16
N LYS A 35 -6.45 4.75 -6.80
CA LYS A 35 -7.29 3.73 -6.16
C LYS A 35 -6.43 2.76 -5.34
N GLY A 36 -6.81 2.52 -4.08
CA GLY A 36 -6.09 1.62 -3.18
C GLY A 36 -4.60 1.97 -3.08
N GLU A 37 -3.75 1.01 -3.42
CA GLU A 37 -2.29 1.06 -3.23
C GLU A 37 -1.52 1.65 -4.42
N GLN A 38 -2.20 2.22 -5.42
CA GLN A 38 -1.52 2.78 -6.60
C GLN A 38 -0.52 3.89 -6.22
N GLY A 39 0.67 3.83 -6.83
CA GLY A 39 1.79 4.75 -6.57
C GLY A 39 2.64 4.42 -5.34
N VAL A 40 2.19 3.55 -4.43
CA VAL A 40 2.86 3.33 -3.12
C VAL A 40 4.31 2.85 -3.22
N LEU A 41 4.61 2.05 -4.26
CA LEU A 41 5.96 1.52 -4.51
C LEU A 41 6.75 2.33 -5.55
N ILE A 42 6.29 3.53 -5.91
CA ILE A 42 6.90 4.38 -6.95
C ILE A 42 7.31 5.74 -6.40
N CYS A 43 6.46 6.40 -5.60
CA CYS A 43 6.68 7.79 -5.22
C CYS A 43 7.88 7.95 -4.27
N GLU A 44 9.03 8.36 -4.81
CA GLU A 44 10.21 8.76 -4.03
C GLU A 44 10.05 10.20 -3.52
N PRO A 45 10.67 10.57 -2.38
CA PRO A 45 11.49 9.73 -1.50
C PRO A 45 10.67 8.89 -0.50
N TYR A 46 9.36 9.15 -0.40
CA TYR A 46 8.49 8.55 0.61
C TYR A 46 8.49 7.02 0.58
N LYS A 47 8.49 6.41 -0.61
CA LYS A 47 8.62 4.97 -0.78
C LYS A 47 9.87 4.43 -0.08
N SER A 48 11.04 5.03 -0.29
CA SER A 48 12.29 4.57 0.34
C SER A 48 12.31 4.81 1.86
N GLU A 49 11.77 5.94 2.31
CA GLU A 49 11.71 6.30 3.73
C GLU A 49 10.78 5.38 4.54
N ILE A 50 9.62 5.04 3.97
CA ILE A 50 8.58 4.24 4.63
C ILE A 50 8.80 2.74 4.39
N GLY A 51 9.13 2.34 3.16
CA GLY A 51 9.19 0.95 2.71
C GLY A 51 10.24 0.09 3.43
N LYS A 52 11.30 0.71 3.97
CA LYS A 52 12.30 -0.01 4.78
C LYS A 52 11.73 -0.58 6.08
N PHE A 53 10.69 0.05 6.65
CA PHE A 53 10.02 -0.41 7.85
C PHE A 53 8.89 -1.40 7.58
N TRP A 54 8.46 -1.55 6.33
CA TRP A 54 7.28 -2.36 5.97
C TRP A 54 7.57 -3.86 5.98
N ARG A 55 7.13 -4.57 7.02
CA ARG A 55 7.40 -5.99 7.29
C ARG A 55 6.18 -6.64 7.97
N PHE A 56 5.93 -7.92 7.69
CA PHE A 56 4.76 -8.65 8.22
C PHE A 56 5.02 -10.16 8.31
N LYS A 57 6.24 -10.56 8.73
CA LYS A 57 6.62 -11.98 8.83
C LYS A 57 5.75 -12.71 9.86
N ASN A 58 5.46 -12.09 10.99
CA ASN A 58 4.55 -12.56 12.03
C ASN A 58 3.80 -11.36 12.62
N SER A 59 2.88 -11.61 13.56
CA SER A 59 2.07 -10.56 14.18
C SER A 59 2.86 -9.52 14.98
N GLU A 60 3.97 -9.91 15.63
CA GLU A 60 4.84 -8.98 16.37
C GLU A 60 5.56 -8.02 15.42
N ILE A 61 6.20 -8.53 14.38
CA ILE A 61 6.87 -7.71 13.35
C ILE A 61 5.86 -6.82 12.63
N ALA A 62 4.64 -7.32 12.37
CA ALA A 62 3.58 -6.50 11.79
C ALA A 62 3.17 -5.34 12.71
N ARG A 63 3.19 -5.54 14.03
CA ARG A 63 2.88 -4.50 15.03
C ARG A 63 3.91 -3.40 14.97
N GLU A 64 5.18 -3.73 15.15
CA GLU A 64 6.30 -2.78 15.06
C GLU A 64 6.30 -2.03 13.73
N SER A 65 6.10 -2.76 12.63
CA SER A 65 6.04 -2.19 11.29
C SER A 65 4.89 -1.20 11.13
N SER A 66 3.67 -1.59 11.50
CA SER A 66 2.48 -0.75 11.36
C SER A 66 2.55 0.49 12.27
N GLU A 67 3.05 0.35 13.49
CA GLU A 67 3.25 1.46 14.43
C GLU A 67 4.29 2.44 13.91
N LYS A 68 5.41 1.94 13.36
CA LYS A 68 6.45 2.81 12.80
C LYS A 68 5.95 3.59 11.59
N ILE A 69 5.22 2.93 10.69
CA ILE A 69 4.62 3.59 9.52
C ILE A 69 3.55 4.60 9.94
N PHE A 70 2.76 4.27 10.97
CA PHE A 70 1.76 5.19 11.51
C PHE A 70 2.41 6.42 12.17
N SER A 71 3.55 6.26 12.85
CA SER A 71 4.33 7.40 13.35
C SER A 71 4.78 8.30 12.21
N LEU A 72 5.33 7.74 11.13
CA LEU A 72 5.72 8.53 9.95
C LEU A 72 4.53 9.27 9.33
N PHE A 73 3.37 8.60 9.25
CA PHE A 73 2.12 9.23 8.82
C PHE A 73 1.77 10.47 9.66
N LEU A 74 1.83 10.37 10.98
CA LEU A 74 1.57 11.51 11.88
C LEU A 74 2.62 12.61 11.71
N ASP A 75 3.89 12.25 11.51
CA ASP A 75 4.96 13.22 11.31
C ASP A 75 4.79 13.99 9.99
N TYR A 76 4.33 13.33 8.92
CA TYR A 76 3.98 13.99 7.67
C TYR A 76 2.76 14.90 7.81
N ILE A 77 1.74 14.51 8.58
CA ILE A 77 0.62 15.39 8.88
C ILE A 77 1.09 16.65 9.61
N LYS A 78 1.95 16.51 10.62
CA LYS A 78 2.49 17.66 11.36
C LYS A 78 3.28 18.61 10.48
N GLN A 79 4.01 18.06 9.49
CA GLN A 79 4.76 18.83 8.50
C GLN A 79 3.89 19.36 7.34
N ASN A 80 2.59 19.08 7.36
CA ASN A 80 1.66 19.40 6.27
C ASN A 80 2.06 18.78 4.91
N GLU A 81 2.78 17.65 4.93
CA GLU A 81 3.20 16.90 3.74
C GLU A 81 2.15 15.84 3.36
N PHE A 82 1.16 16.23 2.54
CA PHE A 82 0.07 15.33 2.16
C PHE A 82 0.55 14.05 1.47
N VAL A 83 1.50 14.16 0.54
CA VAL A 83 1.96 12.99 -0.25
C VAL A 83 2.61 11.95 0.65
N GLY A 84 3.45 12.36 1.60
CA GLY A 84 4.05 11.46 2.58
C GLY A 84 3.00 10.79 3.47
N ALA A 85 2.01 11.55 3.93
CA ALA A 85 0.89 11.01 4.71
C ALA A 85 0.08 9.98 3.90
N ASP A 86 -0.31 10.28 2.65
CA ASP A 86 -1.11 9.36 1.83
C ASP A 86 -0.32 8.09 1.45
N ILE A 87 0.98 8.21 1.14
CA ILE A 87 1.84 7.05 0.87
C ILE A 87 1.98 6.18 2.13
N SER A 88 2.16 6.77 3.31
CA SER A 88 2.22 6.04 4.59
C SER A 88 0.91 5.27 4.86
N ARG A 89 -0.23 5.94 4.67
CA ARG A 89 -1.56 5.34 4.77
C ARG A 89 -1.73 4.17 3.79
N LYS A 90 -1.28 4.32 2.54
CA LYS A 90 -1.29 3.25 1.53
C LYS A 90 -0.36 2.09 1.87
N TYR A 91 0.77 2.33 2.52
CA TYR A 91 1.62 1.24 3.04
C TYR A 91 0.92 0.42 4.13
N LEU A 92 0.14 1.07 5.00
CA LEU A 92 -0.69 0.37 5.99
C LEU A 92 -1.75 -0.49 5.31
N GLN A 93 -2.46 0.06 4.31
CA GLN A 93 -3.41 -0.69 3.49
C GLN A 93 -2.74 -1.89 2.80
N MET A 94 -1.58 -1.68 2.16
CA MET A 94 -0.82 -2.73 1.49
C MET A 94 -0.34 -3.81 2.46
N GLY A 95 -0.03 -3.45 3.71
CA GLY A 95 0.26 -4.39 4.80
C GLY A 95 -0.92 -5.35 5.04
N PHE A 96 -2.12 -4.79 5.18
CA PHE A 96 -3.35 -5.57 5.36
C PHE A 96 -3.63 -6.49 4.17
N THR A 97 -3.66 -5.95 2.95
CA THR A 97 -4.04 -6.71 1.75
C THR A 97 -3.02 -7.79 1.42
N ARG A 98 -1.71 -7.51 1.55
CA ARG A 98 -0.67 -8.52 1.30
C ARG A 98 -0.65 -9.58 2.38
N ALA A 99 -0.84 -9.23 3.66
CA ALA A 99 -0.96 -10.24 4.71
C ALA A 99 -2.17 -11.16 4.46
N ARG A 100 -3.36 -10.62 4.12
CA ARG A 100 -4.51 -11.44 3.71
C ARG A 100 -4.22 -12.32 2.50
N ARG A 101 -3.45 -11.82 1.52
CA ARG A 101 -3.05 -12.64 0.38
C ARG A 101 -2.18 -13.83 0.80
N TYR A 102 -1.25 -13.65 1.74
CA TYR A 102 -0.41 -14.74 2.24
C TYR A 102 -1.16 -15.71 3.18
N PHE A 103 -2.22 -15.25 3.84
CA PHE A 103 -3.16 -16.11 4.54
C PHE A 103 -3.95 -16.99 3.57
N ASN A 104 -4.41 -16.42 2.46
CA ASN A 104 -5.24 -17.15 1.49
C ASN A 104 -4.43 -18.07 0.56
N TYR A 105 -3.19 -17.73 0.24
CA TYR A 105 -2.38 -18.46 -0.74
C TYR A 105 -0.98 -18.71 -0.21
N ARG A 106 -0.48 -19.94 -0.36
CA ARG A 106 0.89 -20.30 0.03
C ARG A 106 1.92 -19.37 -0.62
N GLY A 107 2.74 -18.72 0.21
CA GLY A 107 3.74 -17.74 -0.24
C GLY A 107 3.15 -16.49 -0.92
N GLY A 108 1.85 -16.23 -0.77
CA GLY A 108 1.15 -15.11 -1.39
C GLY A 108 1.02 -15.19 -2.91
N LYS A 109 1.26 -16.36 -3.52
CA LYS A 109 1.20 -16.57 -4.96
C LYS A 109 -0.23 -16.91 -5.39
N LYS A 110 -0.89 -15.99 -6.10
CA LYS A 110 -2.26 -16.19 -6.59
C LYS A 110 -2.32 -16.97 -7.92
N TYR A 111 -1.26 -16.92 -8.71
CA TYR A 111 -1.22 -17.51 -10.05
C TYR A 111 0.08 -18.28 -10.24
N ASP A 112 0.00 -19.43 -10.89
CA ASP A 112 1.16 -20.24 -11.26
C ASP A 112 1.75 -19.78 -12.60
N GLN A 113 2.86 -19.03 -12.53
CA GLN A 113 3.53 -18.53 -13.73
C GLN A 113 4.06 -19.65 -14.63
N LYS A 114 4.39 -20.83 -14.10
CA LYS A 114 4.90 -21.95 -14.88
C LYS A 114 3.79 -22.69 -15.62
N ASN A 115 2.57 -22.62 -15.09
CA ASN A 115 1.39 -23.25 -15.65
C ASN A 115 0.42 -22.20 -16.19
N ASN A 116 0.86 -21.38 -17.15
CA ASN A 116 0.03 -20.39 -17.88
C ASN A 116 -0.83 -19.47 -16.98
N TYR A 117 -0.33 -19.12 -15.79
CA TYR A 117 -1.04 -18.32 -14.79
C TYR A 117 -2.36 -18.93 -14.32
N GLU A 118 -2.46 -20.26 -14.24
CA GLU A 118 -3.60 -20.91 -13.58
C GLU A 118 -3.72 -20.44 -12.11
N PRO A 119 -4.93 -20.20 -11.60
CA PRO A 119 -5.14 -19.80 -10.21
C PRO A 119 -4.62 -20.86 -9.23
N MET A 120 -3.90 -20.42 -8.21
CA MET A 120 -3.47 -21.27 -7.11
C MET A 120 -4.65 -21.57 -6.16
N GLU A 121 -4.57 -22.68 -5.45
CA GLU A 121 -5.59 -23.10 -4.49
C GLU A 121 -5.71 -22.11 -3.32
N TRP A 122 -6.95 -21.70 -3.03
CA TRP A 122 -7.30 -20.83 -1.92
C TRP A 122 -7.35 -21.61 -0.59
N GLY A 123 -6.92 -20.99 0.50
CA GLY A 123 -6.88 -21.61 1.84
C GLY A 123 -5.57 -22.35 2.15
N THR A 124 -4.57 -22.28 1.26
CA THR A 124 -3.27 -22.95 1.42
C THR A 124 -2.20 -22.11 2.12
N GLY A 125 -2.56 -20.90 2.56
CA GLY A 125 -1.65 -19.95 3.14
C GLY A 125 -1.37 -20.17 4.62
N ASP A 126 -0.76 -19.16 5.24
CA ASP A 126 -0.28 -19.23 6.63
C ASP A 126 -1.27 -18.54 7.58
N PRO A 127 -1.86 -19.27 8.56
CA PRO A 127 -2.78 -18.71 9.55
C PRO A 127 -2.21 -17.53 10.36
N GLU A 128 -0.89 -17.48 10.60
CA GLU A 128 -0.26 -16.37 11.34
C GLU A 128 -0.38 -15.03 10.58
N LYS A 129 -0.60 -15.08 9.26
CA LYS A 129 -0.81 -13.90 8.42
C LYS A 129 -2.16 -13.24 8.63
N GLU A 130 -3.14 -13.97 9.16
CA GLU A 130 -4.40 -13.35 9.54
C GLU A 130 -4.21 -12.36 10.69
N LYS A 131 -3.45 -12.75 11.72
CA LYS A 131 -3.10 -11.84 12.83
C LYS A 131 -2.32 -10.62 12.34
N SER A 132 -1.36 -10.85 11.45
CA SER A 132 -0.60 -9.76 10.82
C SER A 132 -1.50 -8.81 10.04
N ALA A 133 -2.48 -9.33 9.31
CA ALA A 133 -3.44 -8.53 8.57
C ALA A 133 -4.32 -7.68 9.50
N ALA A 134 -4.80 -8.26 10.60
CA ALA A 134 -5.62 -7.55 11.59
C ALA A 134 -4.89 -6.34 12.20
N VAL A 135 -3.58 -6.49 12.48
CA VAL A 135 -2.73 -5.41 12.99
C VAL A 135 -2.65 -4.24 12.01
N PHE A 136 -2.32 -4.51 10.74
CA PHE A 136 -2.28 -3.47 9.71
C PHE A 136 -3.64 -2.85 9.44
N TYR A 137 -4.72 -3.65 9.46
CA TYR A 137 -6.08 -3.17 9.25
C TYR A 137 -6.47 -2.11 10.27
N LYS A 138 -6.19 -2.36 11.56
CA LYS A 138 -6.46 -1.40 12.64
C LYS A 138 -5.76 -0.06 12.37
N LYS A 139 -4.46 -0.09 12.08
CA LYS A 139 -3.68 1.14 11.81
C LYS A 139 -4.06 1.84 10.51
N TRP A 140 -4.40 1.09 9.46
CA TRP A 140 -4.91 1.68 8.23
C TRP A 140 -6.23 2.42 8.48
N LYS A 141 -7.17 1.80 9.20
CA LYS A 141 -8.45 2.41 9.58
C LYS A 141 -8.26 3.69 10.39
N GLU A 142 -7.38 3.63 11.41
CA GLU A 142 -6.99 4.79 12.22
C GLU A 142 -6.43 5.94 11.35
N ALA A 143 -5.57 5.64 10.37
CA ALA A 143 -5.01 6.64 9.46
C ALA A 143 -6.06 7.21 8.48
N GLU A 144 -6.97 6.36 7.96
CA GLU A 144 -8.03 6.81 7.05
C GLU A 144 -9.06 7.71 7.75
N GLU A 145 -9.31 7.48 9.03
CA GLU A 145 -10.26 8.23 9.87
C GLU A 145 -9.65 9.48 10.51
N HIS A 146 -8.32 9.69 10.37
CA HIS A 146 -7.64 10.83 10.97
C HIS A 146 -8.16 12.17 10.40
N PRO A 147 -8.70 13.09 11.23
CA PRO A 147 -9.36 14.30 10.76
C PRO A 147 -8.49 15.20 9.87
N SER A 148 -7.24 15.45 10.27
CA SER A 148 -6.32 16.29 9.48
C SER A 148 -6.02 15.68 8.11
N TYR A 149 -5.82 14.36 8.04
CA TYR A 149 -5.60 13.68 6.77
C TYR A 149 -6.83 13.73 5.87
N SER A 150 -8.03 13.52 6.44
CA SER A 150 -9.28 13.65 5.69
C SER A 150 -9.42 15.05 5.06
N LYS A 151 -9.12 16.11 5.83
CA LYS A 151 -9.10 17.48 5.32
C LYS A 151 -8.04 17.68 4.23
N MET A 152 -6.79 17.30 4.47
CA MET A 152 -5.71 17.42 3.48
C MET A 152 -6.06 16.68 2.17
N LYS A 153 -6.68 15.51 2.26
CA LYS A 153 -7.12 14.71 1.11
C LYS A 153 -8.24 15.39 0.31
N GLN A 154 -9.19 16.04 1.00
CA GLN A 154 -10.24 16.82 0.34
C GLN A 154 -9.65 18.04 -0.35
N ASP A 155 -8.80 18.81 0.34
CA ASP A 155 -8.12 19.98 -0.22
C ASP A 155 -7.25 19.61 -1.43
N TRP A 156 -6.57 18.46 -1.37
CA TRP A 156 -5.75 17.96 -2.47
C TRP A 156 -6.58 17.68 -3.73
N LYS A 157 -7.69 16.96 -3.58
CA LYS A 157 -8.61 16.65 -4.69
C LYS A 157 -9.25 17.91 -5.26
N ALA A 158 -9.60 18.88 -4.42
CA ALA A 158 -10.15 20.14 -4.88
C ALA A 158 -9.14 20.94 -5.74
N LYS A 159 -7.85 20.87 -5.42
CA LYS A 159 -6.78 21.58 -6.14
C LYS A 159 -6.32 20.89 -7.42
N LEU A 160 -6.21 19.56 -7.42
CA LEU A 160 -5.49 18.81 -8.47
C LEU A 160 -6.34 17.78 -9.20
N GLY A 161 -7.62 17.63 -8.84
CA GLY A 161 -8.55 16.68 -9.48
C GLY A 161 -8.25 15.22 -9.17
#